data_AF-G1VPI8-F1
#
_entry.id   AF-G1VPI8-F1
#
_cell.length_a   1.000
_cell.length_b   1.000
_cell.length_c   1.000
_cell.angle_alpha   90.00
_cell.angle_beta   90.00
_cell.angle_gamma   90.00
#
_symmetry.space_group_name_H-M   'P 1'
#
loop_
_entity.id
_entity.type
_entity.pdbx_description
1 polymer ?
#
loop_
_entity_poly.entity_id
_entity_poly.type
_entity_poly.pdbx_seq_one_letter_code
_entity_poly.pdbx_strand_id
1 'polypeptide(L)'
;MRIGSRAFFGCSSLQEVSFPNVRAVESSAYYGCTGLKSIILPAVDSIDDNAFWFCQSLSRLLLPPQPPVMGENIFIGASDQREVRICDETGTVLNGVEIQQYLQSYLQKDTVWYGCNLYTGMFSVALSIQKDHKPWEDSGKTFAWRGDTGTFSSTERLPNGSFQLYETMTGSDLATGITVKVDEQDTTAAVDYYTISFFNKTQLLKEMEQIVLKGTMAEIPSDPKEPGAVFTCWKAKQTDREAYDFQQPVNEAMSLYADWKTVFKVKIRSYKDGAVWKDCGKQYILKDNAGAYVDIDAVKNGDYTICEKTEQGIHNTGATISIYGTDKTVDIEYYTVTVRDTASSHIWNEEIVRKGKCASKPAVPERDGFVFAYWAEDAQGKQSYDFTKPVEKQTTLYAIWKKCSASSEQPSFAGNHPANNPTHKDSHQKTTPLRPKTSDATSTGSFLFLCICSAGMILYRKRGK
;
A
#
# COMPACT_ATOMS: atom_id res chain seq x y z
N MET A 1 26.07 -63.30 -14.93
CA MET A 1 25.42 -64.61 -14.67
C MET A 1 24.26 -64.79 -15.64
N ARG A 2 23.91 -66.02 -16.03
CA ARG A 2 22.75 -66.29 -16.91
C ARG A 2 21.83 -67.30 -16.24
N ILE A 3 20.53 -67.18 -16.50
CA ILE A 3 19.54 -68.21 -16.17
C ILE A 3 19.34 -69.04 -17.43
N GLY A 4 19.77 -70.30 -17.38
CA GLY A 4 19.78 -71.17 -18.54
C GLY A 4 18.39 -71.45 -19.11
N SER A 5 18.35 -71.83 -20.39
CA SER A 5 17.10 -72.22 -21.04
C SER A 5 16.36 -73.30 -20.23
N ARG A 6 15.06 -73.08 -20.01
CA ARG A 6 14.16 -73.98 -19.25
C ARG A 6 14.58 -74.28 -17.79
N ALA A 7 15.45 -73.47 -17.17
CA ALA A 7 15.96 -73.73 -15.82
C ALA A 7 14.88 -73.94 -14.74
N PHE A 8 13.77 -73.21 -14.83
CA PHE A 8 12.61 -73.29 -13.93
C PHE A 8 11.32 -73.65 -14.68
N PHE A 9 11.43 -74.38 -15.80
CA PHE A 9 10.28 -74.74 -16.62
C PHE A 9 9.23 -75.52 -15.81
N GLY A 10 8.00 -74.99 -15.73
CA GLY A 10 6.87 -75.61 -15.06
C GLY A 10 6.92 -75.60 -13.53
N CYS A 11 7.79 -74.79 -12.91
CA CYS A 11 7.87 -74.66 -11.45
C CYS A 11 6.67 -73.87 -10.88
N SER A 12 5.48 -74.47 -10.89
CA SER A 12 4.21 -73.84 -10.52
C SER A 12 4.10 -73.39 -9.06
N SER A 13 4.92 -73.94 -8.16
CA SER A 13 4.97 -73.55 -6.74
C SER A 13 5.96 -72.41 -6.44
N LEU A 14 6.78 -72.01 -7.42
CA LEU A 14 7.77 -70.95 -7.27
C LEU A 14 7.06 -69.60 -7.19
N GLN A 15 7.17 -68.88 -6.06
CA GLN A 15 6.44 -67.62 -5.85
C GLN A 15 7.28 -66.37 -6.07
N GLU A 16 8.55 -66.41 -5.68
CA GLU A 16 9.48 -65.29 -5.75
C GLU A 16 10.87 -65.77 -6.14
N VAL A 17 11.56 -64.95 -6.93
CA VAL A 17 12.92 -65.22 -7.37
C VAL A 17 13.70 -63.90 -7.35
N SER A 18 14.82 -63.89 -6.64
CA SER A 18 15.73 -62.75 -6.56
C SER A 18 17.14 -63.18 -6.91
N PHE A 19 17.72 -62.54 -7.92
CA PHE A 19 19.11 -62.76 -8.29
C PHE A 19 19.80 -61.41 -8.54
N PRO A 20 20.84 -61.06 -7.77
CA PRO A 20 21.40 -59.71 -7.81
C PRO A 20 22.20 -59.38 -9.09
N ASN A 21 22.66 -60.38 -9.85
CA ASN A 21 23.61 -60.18 -10.96
C ASN A 21 23.27 -60.97 -12.24
N VAL A 22 21.99 -61.24 -12.49
CA VAL A 22 21.53 -61.88 -13.73
C VAL A 22 21.67 -60.89 -14.87
N ARG A 23 22.46 -61.26 -15.88
CA ARG A 23 22.69 -60.52 -17.11
C ARG A 23 21.82 -61.01 -18.27
N ALA A 24 21.43 -62.29 -18.27
CA ALA A 24 20.54 -62.84 -19.29
C ALA A 24 19.57 -63.86 -18.70
N VAL A 25 18.32 -63.80 -19.15
CA VAL A 25 17.28 -64.81 -18.93
C VAL A 25 17.03 -65.51 -20.26
N GLU A 26 17.51 -66.75 -20.41
CA GLU A 26 17.45 -67.49 -21.67
C GLU A 26 16.05 -68.04 -21.96
N SER A 27 15.85 -68.54 -23.19
CA SER A 27 14.53 -68.93 -23.69
C SER A 27 13.81 -69.91 -22.76
N SER A 28 12.53 -69.62 -22.51
CA SER A 28 11.61 -70.44 -21.70
C SER A 28 12.08 -70.70 -20.26
N ALA A 29 13.00 -69.89 -19.71
CA ALA A 29 13.58 -70.10 -18.38
C ALA A 29 12.53 -70.28 -17.26
N TYR A 30 11.43 -69.52 -17.29
CA TYR A 30 10.33 -69.58 -16.31
C TYR A 30 8.99 -69.97 -16.93
N TYR A 31 9.00 -70.59 -18.12
CA TYR A 31 7.77 -71.00 -18.78
C TYR A 31 6.86 -71.81 -17.84
N GLY A 32 5.59 -71.42 -17.72
CA GLY A 32 4.61 -72.13 -16.90
C GLY A 32 4.82 -72.02 -15.38
N CYS A 33 5.63 -71.07 -14.89
CA CYS A 33 5.72 -70.75 -13.46
C CYS A 33 4.46 -70.01 -12.99
N THR A 34 3.34 -70.71 -12.90
CA THR A 34 2.02 -70.11 -12.63
C THR A 34 1.91 -69.46 -11.26
N GLY A 35 2.72 -69.86 -10.28
CA GLY A 35 2.78 -69.25 -8.94
C GLY A 35 3.68 -68.04 -8.80
N LEU A 36 4.51 -67.71 -9.79
CA LEU A 36 5.51 -66.64 -9.71
C LEU A 36 4.81 -65.29 -9.70
N LYS A 37 4.92 -64.53 -8.62
CA LYS A 37 4.24 -63.24 -8.43
C LYS A 37 5.12 -62.04 -8.79
N SER A 38 6.39 -62.12 -8.41
CA SER A 38 7.36 -61.04 -8.57
C SER A 38 8.72 -61.59 -8.96
N ILE A 39 9.44 -60.86 -9.81
CA ILE A 39 10.84 -61.15 -10.14
C ILE A 39 11.67 -59.87 -10.17
N ILE A 40 12.89 -59.96 -9.63
CA ILE A 40 13.84 -58.84 -9.49
C ILE A 40 15.06 -59.12 -10.36
N LEU A 41 15.31 -58.27 -11.36
CA LEU A 41 16.38 -58.39 -12.34
C LEU A 41 17.12 -57.05 -12.50
N PRO A 42 17.92 -56.63 -11.49
CA PRO A 42 18.45 -55.27 -11.40
C PRO A 42 19.57 -54.95 -12.39
N ALA A 43 20.11 -55.96 -13.08
CA ALA A 43 21.23 -55.82 -14.00
C ALA A 43 21.05 -56.63 -15.30
N VAL A 44 19.81 -57.00 -15.65
CA VAL A 44 19.54 -57.82 -16.84
C VAL A 44 19.75 -57.04 -18.13
N ASP A 45 20.53 -57.61 -19.04
CA ASP A 45 20.81 -57.05 -20.36
C ASP A 45 19.86 -57.65 -21.42
N SER A 46 19.47 -58.93 -21.29
CA SER A 46 18.55 -59.60 -22.21
C SER A 46 17.56 -60.58 -21.54
N ILE A 47 16.34 -60.63 -22.08
CA ILE A 47 15.29 -61.60 -21.74
C ILE A 47 14.82 -62.22 -23.06
N ASP A 48 15.11 -63.49 -23.26
CA ASP A 48 14.87 -64.19 -24.52
C ASP A 48 13.43 -64.73 -24.65
N ASP A 49 13.12 -65.30 -25.82
CA ASP A 49 11.78 -65.76 -26.19
C ASP A 49 11.13 -66.66 -25.14
N ASN A 50 9.84 -66.40 -24.90
CA ASN A 50 8.97 -67.22 -24.05
C ASN A 50 9.42 -67.30 -22.58
N ALA A 51 10.38 -66.48 -22.13
CA ALA A 51 11.00 -66.59 -20.81
C ALA A 51 9.99 -66.63 -19.65
N PHE A 52 8.87 -65.89 -19.74
CA PHE A 52 7.79 -65.85 -18.74
C PHE A 52 6.42 -66.27 -19.30
N TRP A 53 6.39 -67.03 -20.39
CA TRP A 53 5.12 -67.47 -20.98
C TRP A 53 4.34 -68.30 -19.94
N PHE A 54 3.06 -67.98 -19.77
CA PHE A 54 2.11 -68.67 -18.90
C PHE A 54 2.45 -68.52 -17.40
N CYS A 55 3.18 -67.47 -17.03
CA CYS A 55 3.37 -67.05 -15.65
C CYS A 55 2.14 -66.30 -15.13
N GLN A 56 1.03 -67.02 -14.95
CA GLN A 56 -0.30 -66.44 -14.69
C GLN A 56 -0.36 -65.48 -13.51
N SER A 57 0.42 -65.71 -12.44
CA SER A 57 0.42 -64.84 -11.25
C SER A 57 1.40 -63.66 -11.31
N LEU A 58 2.24 -63.55 -12.36
CA LEU A 58 3.29 -62.55 -12.43
C LEU A 58 2.65 -61.17 -12.57
N SER A 59 2.74 -60.34 -11.54
CA SER A 59 2.13 -59.01 -11.45
C SER A 59 3.16 -57.89 -11.26
N ARG A 60 4.39 -58.22 -10.84
CA ARG A 60 5.45 -57.22 -10.62
C ARG A 60 6.78 -57.66 -11.24
N LEU A 61 7.40 -56.73 -11.96
CA LEU A 61 8.71 -56.92 -12.56
C LEU A 61 9.63 -55.75 -12.19
N LEU A 62 10.75 -56.02 -11.54
CA LEU A 62 11.77 -55.02 -11.21
C LEU A 62 12.94 -55.12 -12.20
N LEU A 63 13.19 -54.05 -12.96
CA LEU A 63 14.16 -54.00 -14.06
C LEU A 63 15.19 -52.88 -13.89
N PRO A 64 16.35 -52.94 -14.59
CA PRO A 64 17.39 -51.93 -14.47
C PRO A 64 16.95 -50.58 -15.06
N PRO A 65 17.72 -49.50 -14.84
CA PRO A 65 17.45 -48.21 -15.48
C PRO A 65 17.56 -48.23 -17.01
N GLN A 66 18.33 -49.17 -17.56
CA GLN A 66 18.39 -49.44 -19.00
C GLN A 66 17.45 -50.60 -19.34
N PRO A 67 16.49 -50.42 -20.26
CA PRO A 67 15.55 -51.46 -20.62
C PRO A 67 16.29 -52.63 -21.30
N PRO A 68 16.06 -53.87 -20.87
CA PRO A 68 16.69 -55.03 -21.49
C PRO A 68 16.27 -55.22 -22.95
N VAL A 69 17.10 -55.95 -23.69
CA VAL A 69 16.71 -56.54 -24.99
C VAL A 69 15.68 -57.63 -24.72
N MET A 70 14.55 -57.57 -25.42
CA MET A 70 13.40 -58.46 -25.22
C MET A 70 13.18 -59.29 -26.48
N GLY A 71 13.13 -60.60 -26.33
CA GLY A 71 12.64 -61.56 -27.32
C GLY A 71 11.11 -61.55 -27.47
N GLU A 72 10.60 -62.54 -28.19
CA GLU A 72 9.19 -62.67 -28.54
C GLU A 72 8.37 -63.41 -27.46
N ASN A 73 7.07 -63.11 -27.41
CA ASN A 73 6.06 -63.83 -26.61
C ASN A 73 6.39 -63.99 -25.11
N ILE A 74 7.24 -63.11 -24.56
CA ILE A 74 7.79 -63.24 -23.21
C ILE A 74 6.69 -63.35 -22.14
N PHE A 75 5.62 -62.55 -22.25
CA PHE A 75 4.57 -62.45 -21.24
C PHE A 75 3.20 -63.00 -21.69
N ILE A 76 3.14 -63.79 -22.77
CA ILE A 76 1.87 -64.38 -23.23
C ILE A 76 1.30 -65.28 -22.12
N GLY A 77 0.01 -65.11 -21.80
CA GLY A 77 -0.71 -65.93 -20.83
C GLY A 77 -0.35 -65.66 -19.36
N ALA A 78 0.35 -64.57 -19.08
CA ALA A 78 0.56 -64.09 -17.72
C ALA A 78 -0.55 -63.05 -17.36
N SER A 79 -0.85 -62.74 -16.07
CA SER A 79 -1.76 -61.65 -15.58
C SER A 79 -1.79 -60.30 -16.37
N ASP A 80 -2.95 -59.83 -16.81
CA ASP A 80 -3.05 -58.51 -17.48
C ASP A 80 -2.78 -57.32 -16.54
N GLN A 81 -2.76 -57.55 -15.21
CA GLN A 81 -2.42 -56.55 -14.20
C GLN A 81 -0.95 -56.66 -13.81
N ARG A 82 -0.06 -56.35 -14.76
CA ARG A 82 1.39 -56.29 -14.52
C ARG A 82 1.90 -54.87 -14.49
N GLU A 83 2.81 -54.63 -13.54
CA GLU A 83 3.55 -53.39 -13.41
C GLU A 83 5.06 -53.64 -13.50
N VAL A 84 5.74 -52.84 -14.32
CA VAL A 84 7.19 -52.73 -14.35
C VAL A 84 7.61 -51.59 -13.45
N ARG A 85 8.47 -51.89 -12.48
CA ARG A 85 9.17 -50.90 -11.66
C ARG A 85 10.64 -50.88 -12.04
N ILE A 86 11.22 -49.69 -12.14
CA ILE A 86 12.65 -49.53 -12.37
C ILE A 86 13.35 -49.61 -11.02
N CYS A 87 14.44 -50.35 -10.92
CA CYS A 87 15.27 -50.46 -9.73
C CYS A 87 16.73 -50.10 -10.01
N ASP A 88 17.47 -49.79 -8.95
CA ASP A 88 18.93 -49.66 -9.01
C ASP A 88 19.63 -51.03 -9.09
N GLU A 89 20.96 -51.01 -9.15
CA GLU A 89 21.80 -52.21 -9.20
C GLU A 89 21.66 -53.14 -7.97
N THR A 90 21.10 -52.64 -6.87
CA THR A 90 20.83 -53.41 -5.65
C THR A 90 19.47 -54.09 -5.67
N GLY A 91 18.60 -53.75 -6.64
CA GLY A 91 17.21 -54.20 -6.70
C GLY A 91 16.26 -53.30 -5.91
N THR A 92 16.70 -52.14 -5.44
CA THR A 92 15.84 -51.15 -4.77
C THR A 92 15.04 -50.37 -5.79
N VAL A 93 13.72 -50.27 -5.60
CA VAL A 93 12.83 -49.54 -6.52
C VAL A 93 13.22 -48.05 -6.54
N LEU A 94 13.42 -47.51 -7.74
CA LEU A 94 13.57 -46.08 -7.97
C LEU A 94 12.21 -45.41 -7.89
N ASN A 95 12.17 -44.24 -7.25
CA ASN A 95 10.96 -43.45 -7.09
C ASN A 95 11.27 -41.96 -7.22
N GLY A 96 10.24 -41.12 -7.13
CA GLY A 96 10.42 -39.67 -7.13
C GLY A 96 10.91 -39.10 -8.46
N VAL A 97 11.92 -38.23 -8.40
CA VAL A 97 12.55 -37.63 -9.59
C VAL A 97 13.54 -38.60 -10.25
N GLU A 98 14.15 -39.50 -9.47
CA GLU A 98 15.18 -40.41 -9.96
C GLU A 98 14.67 -41.37 -11.03
N ILE A 99 13.39 -41.77 -10.96
CA ILE A 99 12.77 -42.60 -11.99
C ILE A 99 12.50 -41.81 -13.29
N GLN A 100 12.26 -40.49 -13.21
CA GLN A 100 11.84 -39.68 -14.36
C GLN A 100 12.87 -39.64 -15.50
N GLN A 101 14.17 -39.58 -15.16
CA GLN A 101 15.26 -39.63 -16.14
C GLN A 101 15.33 -40.97 -16.90
N TYR A 102 14.80 -42.05 -16.32
CA TYR A 102 14.83 -43.39 -16.92
C TYR A 102 13.52 -43.76 -17.62
N LEU A 103 12.39 -43.15 -17.26
CA LEU A 103 11.10 -43.42 -17.92
C LEU A 103 11.17 -43.23 -19.45
N GLN A 104 11.93 -42.24 -19.93
CA GLN A 104 12.05 -41.97 -21.36
C GLN A 104 12.65 -43.14 -22.15
N SER A 105 13.60 -43.89 -21.58
CA SER A 105 14.21 -45.05 -22.27
C SER A 105 13.21 -46.21 -22.42
N TYR A 106 12.29 -46.35 -21.46
CA TYR A 106 11.20 -47.32 -21.51
C TYR A 106 10.05 -46.87 -22.44
N LEU A 107 9.67 -45.59 -22.39
CA LEU A 107 8.57 -45.02 -23.17
C LEU A 107 8.87 -44.89 -24.67
N GLN A 108 10.15 -44.86 -25.07
CA GLN A 108 10.53 -44.88 -26.49
C GLN A 108 10.01 -46.11 -27.25
N LYS A 109 9.72 -47.22 -26.56
CA LYS A 109 9.17 -48.44 -27.19
C LYS A 109 7.65 -48.36 -27.34
N ASP A 110 6.93 -48.09 -26.25
CA ASP A 110 5.47 -47.82 -26.17
C ASP A 110 5.15 -47.34 -24.74
N THR A 111 3.99 -46.69 -24.55
CA THR A 111 3.36 -46.39 -23.26
C THR A 111 3.02 -47.63 -22.43
N VAL A 112 2.84 -48.79 -23.09
CA VAL A 112 2.64 -50.10 -22.46
C VAL A 112 3.86 -50.97 -22.79
N TRP A 113 4.82 -51.09 -21.87
CA TRP A 113 6.07 -51.80 -22.10
C TRP A 113 5.83 -53.32 -22.20
N TYR A 114 5.72 -53.83 -23.43
CA TYR A 114 5.41 -55.25 -23.73
C TYR A 114 4.14 -55.74 -23.02
N GLY A 115 3.08 -54.94 -23.02
CA GLY A 115 1.81 -55.28 -22.36
C GLY A 115 1.80 -55.07 -20.84
N CYS A 116 2.91 -54.59 -20.24
CA CYS A 116 2.97 -54.22 -18.83
C CYS A 116 2.82 -52.71 -18.63
N ASN A 117 2.13 -52.30 -17.57
CA ASN A 117 2.06 -50.89 -17.18
C ASN A 117 3.41 -50.47 -16.60
N LEU A 118 3.95 -49.34 -17.06
CA LEU A 118 5.15 -48.77 -16.48
C LEU A 118 4.78 -47.95 -15.24
N TYR A 119 5.35 -48.28 -14.09
CA TYR A 119 5.21 -47.47 -12.89
C TYR A 119 5.94 -46.14 -13.08
N THR A 120 5.20 -45.03 -13.03
CA THR A 120 5.78 -43.69 -13.21
C THR A 120 6.24 -43.06 -11.90
N GLY A 121 5.86 -43.62 -10.76
CA GLY A 121 6.12 -43.01 -9.44
C GLY A 121 5.38 -41.69 -9.21
N MET A 122 4.33 -41.41 -9.99
CA MET A 122 3.58 -40.15 -9.95
C MET A 122 2.14 -40.38 -9.46
N PHE A 123 1.71 -39.63 -8.45
CA PHE A 123 0.43 -39.77 -7.76
C PHE A 123 -0.41 -38.52 -7.90
N SER A 124 -1.73 -38.67 -7.96
CA SER A 124 -2.60 -37.51 -8.01
C SER A 124 -2.72 -36.87 -6.62
N VAL A 125 -2.74 -35.54 -6.59
CA VAL A 125 -3.14 -34.80 -5.40
C VAL A 125 -4.37 -33.98 -5.75
N ALA A 126 -5.55 -34.46 -5.34
CA ALA A 126 -6.80 -33.77 -5.64
C ALA A 126 -6.91 -32.53 -4.74
N LEU A 127 -6.89 -31.35 -5.36
CA LEU A 127 -7.04 -30.09 -4.67
C LEU A 127 -8.51 -29.65 -4.67
N SER A 128 -9.05 -29.38 -3.49
CA SER A 128 -10.37 -28.77 -3.32
C SER A 128 -10.22 -27.32 -2.86
N ILE A 129 -10.86 -26.39 -3.57
CA ILE A 129 -10.87 -24.98 -3.20
C ILE A 129 -12.23 -24.67 -2.60
N GLN A 130 -12.24 -24.07 -1.42
CA GLN A 130 -13.45 -23.78 -0.68
C GLN A 130 -13.54 -22.30 -0.36
N LYS A 131 -14.77 -21.77 -0.39
CA LYS A 131 -15.10 -20.44 0.13
C LYS A 131 -16.24 -20.58 1.11
N ASP A 132 -16.04 -20.10 2.34
CA ASP A 132 -17.03 -20.18 3.42
C ASP A 132 -17.56 -21.62 3.62
N HIS A 133 -16.64 -22.59 3.63
CA HIS A 133 -16.90 -24.04 3.75
C HIS A 133 -17.72 -24.67 2.60
N LYS A 134 -17.83 -24.00 1.46
CA LYS A 134 -18.50 -24.53 0.27
C LYS A 134 -17.50 -24.66 -0.89
N PRO A 135 -17.63 -25.66 -1.77
CA PRO A 135 -16.83 -25.76 -2.98
C PRO A 135 -16.86 -24.45 -3.79
N TRP A 136 -15.70 -24.01 -4.29
CA TRP A 136 -15.55 -22.79 -5.06
C TRP A 136 -14.88 -23.07 -6.41
N GLU A 137 -15.68 -23.59 -7.34
CA GLU A 137 -15.21 -24.09 -8.64
C GLU A 137 -14.65 -22.96 -9.52
N ASP A 138 -15.30 -21.80 -9.55
CA ASP A 138 -14.89 -20.63 -10.35
C ASP A 138 -14.04 -19.62 -9.55
N SER A 139 -13.12 -20.11 -8.73
CA SER A 139 -12.30 -19.22 -7.88
C SER A 139 -11.34 -18.32 -8.67
N GLY A 140 -10.97 -18.73 -9.89
CA GLY A 140 -9.93 -18.07 -10.70
C GLY A 140 -8.53 -18.15 -10.08
N LYS A 141 -8.36 -18.90 -8.99
CA LYS A 141 -7.09 -19.10 -8.29
C LYS A 141 -6.24 -20.14 -9.01
N THR A 142 -4.93 -19.94 -8.99
CA THR A 142 -3.94 -20.86 -9.57
C THR A 142 -2.98 -21.27 -8.48
N PHE A 143 -2.48 -22.52 -8.55
CA PHE A 143 -1.67 -23.08 -7.48
C PHE A 143 -0.48 -23.88 -8.02
N ALA A 144 0.56 -23.97 -7.20
CA ALA A 144 1.75 -24.77 -7.47
C ALA A 144 2.19 -25.52 -6.20
N TRP A 145 2.61 -26.76 -6.39
CA TRP A 145 3.28 -27.58 -5.39
C TRP A 145 4.78 -27.35 -5.46
N ARG A 146 5.43 -27.19 -4.31
CA ARG A 146 6.89 -27.05 -4.22
C ARG A 146 7.43 -28.01 -3.17
N GLY A 147 8.42 -28.80 -3.55
CA GLY A 147 9.15 -29.69 -2.65
C GLY A 147 10.64 -29.72 -2.99
N ASP A 148 11.40 -30.53 -2.29
CA ASP A 148 12.85 -30.69 -2.52
C ASP A 148 13.17 -31.14 -3.95
N THR A 149 12.21 -31.81 -4.58
CA THR A 149 12.26 -32.38 -5.92
C THR A 149 11.91 -31.42 -7.04
N GLY A 150 11.41 -30.22 -6.73
CA GLY A 150 11.06 -29.19 -7.70
C GLY A 150 9.70 -28.54 -7.49
N THR A 151 9.24 -27.84 -8.53
CA THR A 151 7.97 -27.13 -8.56
C THR A 151 7.07 -27.74 -9.63
N PHE A 152 5.81 -28.01 -9.26
CA PHE A 152 4.82 -28.67 -10.10
C PHE A 152 3.53 -27.84 -10.10
N SER A 153 2.81 -27.78 -11.22
CA SER A 153 1.46 -27.18 -11.19
C SER A 153 0.51 -28.00 -10.34
N SER A 154 -0.54 -27.40 -9.78
CA SER A 154 -1.50 -28.14 -8.94
C SER A 154 -2.28 -29.22 -9.68
N THR A 155 -2.28 -29.17 -11.02
CA THR A 155 -2.93 -30.16 -11.89
C THR A 155 -2.01 -31.32 -12.29
N GLU A 156 -0.71 -31.20 -12.05
CA GLU A 156 0.24 -32.28 -12.30
C GLU A 156 0.15 -33.35 -11.21
N ARG A 157 0.49 -34.59 -11.60
CA ARG A 157 0.76 -35.66 -10.64
C ARG A 157 2.09 -35.37 -9.95
N LEU A 158 2.22 -35.71 -8.68
CA LEU A 158 3.42 -35.48 -7.89
C LEU A 158 4.20 -36.78 -7.67
N PRO A 159 5.54 -36.71 -7.63
CA PRO A 159 6.34 -37.83 -7.17
C PRO A 159 6.11 -38.13 -5.69
N ASN A 160 6.62 -39.27 -5.20
CA ASN A 160 6.74 -39.50 -3.75
C ASN A 160 7.60 -38.39 -3.12
N GLY A 161 7.12 -37.82 -2.01
CA GLY A 161 7.81 -36.73 -1.31
C GLY A 161 6.88 -35.84 -0.50
N SER A 162 7.46 -34.78 0.08
CA SER A 162 6.71 -33.74 0.81
C SER A 162 6.66 -32.45 -0.01
N PHE A 163 5.46 -31.91 -0.17
CA PHE A 163 5.19 -30.74 -0.99
C PHE A 163 4.36 -29.71 -0.23
N GLN A 164 4.77 -28.45 -0.32
CA GLN A 164 4.02 -27.30 0.16
C GLN A 164 3.23 -26.68 -0.99
N LEU A 165 2.01 -26.22 -0.69
CA LEU A 165 1.14 -25.60 -1.68
C LEU A 165 1.25 -24.07 -1.61
N TYR A 166 1.38 -23.46 -2.78
CA TYR A 166 1.40 -22.02 -2.97
C TYR A 166 0.28 -21.60 -3.91
N GLU A 167 -0.38 -20.48 -3.60
CA GLU A 167 -1.23 -19.76 -4.55
C GLU A 167 -0.33 -18.90 -5.44
N THR A 168 -0.39 -19.10 -6.75
CA THR A 168 0.46 -18.39 -7.70
C THR A 168 -0.15 -17.03 -8.03
N MET A 169 0.62 -15.96 -7.85
CA MET A 169 0.16 -14.59 -8.10
C MET A 169 1.14 -13.81 -8.99
N THR A 170 0.68 -12.70 -9.56
CA THR A 170 1.57 -11.80 -10.30
C THR A 170 2.51 -11.08 -9.33
N GLY A 171 3.80 -11.46 -9.34
CA GLY A 171 4.87 -10.81 -8.57
C GLY A 171 5.46 -11.67 -7.46
N SER A 172 4.63 -12.27 -6.60
CA SER A 172 5.08 -13.20 -5.56
C SER A 172 3.99 -14.19 -5.21
N ASP A 173 4.34 -15.46 -5.14
CA ASP A 173 3.42 -16.50 -4.70
C ASP A 173 3.13 -16.38 -3.20
N LEU A 174 1.90 -16.73 -2.84
CA LEU A 174 1.41 -16.74 -1.46
C LEU A 174 1.46 -18.16 -0.90
N ALA A 175 2.18 -18.35 0.21
CA ALA A 175 2.22 -19.64 0.89
C ALA A 175 0.87 -19.93 1.56
N THR A 176 0.28 -21.09 1.27
CA THR A 176 -1.01 -21.47 1.86
C THR A 176 -0.89 -22.10 3.26
N GLY A 177 0.32 -22.46 3.67
CA GLY A 177 0.59 -23.24 4.88
C GLY A 177 0.23 -24.72 4.77
N ILE A 178 -0.33 -25.17 3.65
CA ILE A 178 -0.70 -26.57 3.41
C ILE A 178 0.53 -27.35 2.97
N THR A 179 0.76 -28.49 3.62
CA THR A 179 1.79 -29.47 3.27
C THR A 179 1.17 -30.84 3.10
N VAL A 180 1.51 -31.52 2.00
CA VAL A 180 1.08 -32.89 1.72
C VAL A 180 2.30 -33.80 1.68
N LYS A 181 2.13 -35.04 2.15
CA LYS A 181 3.06 -36.15 1.92
C LYS A 181 2.45 -37.12 0.93
N VAL A 182 3.18 -37.43 -0.13
CA VAL A 182 2.75 -38.33 -1.19
C VAL A 182 3.47 -39.66 -1.02
N ASP A 183 2.79 -40.70 -0.54
CA ASP A 183 3.41 -41.98 -0.15
C ASP A 183 2.84 -43.15 -0.97
N GLU A 184 3.10 -43.17 -2.28
CA GLU A 184 2.61 -44.17 -3.22
C GLU A 184 1.08 -44.30 -3.35
N GLN A 185 0.33 -43.28 -2.93
CA GLN A 185 -1.13 -43.25 -2.99
C GLN A 185 -1.64 -41.87 -3.39
N ASP A 186 -2.81 -41.85 -4.02
CA ASP A 186 -3.52 -40.60 -4.31
C ASP A 186 -3.91 -39.91 -3.00
N THR A 187 -3.67 -38.61 -2.92
CA THR A 187 -3.91 -37.81 -1.72
C THR A 187 -4.83 -36.63 -2.03
N THR A 188 -5.45 -36.03 -1.01
CA THR A 188 -6.30 -34.85 -1.18
C THR A 188 -5.81 -33.70 -0.33
N ALA A 189 -6.08 -32.48 -0.77
CA ALA A 189 -5.82 -31.25 -0.03
C ALA A 189 -6.98 -30.27 -0.18
N ALA A 190 -7.20 -29.44 0.82
CA ALA A 190 -8.23 -28.42 0.82
C ALA A 190 -7.64 -27.04 1.12
N VAL A 191 -7.98 -26.06 0.29
CA VAL A 191 -7.63 -24.64 0.50
C VAL A 191 -8.90 -23.90 0.88
N ASP A 192 -8.91 -23.32 2.08
CA ASP A 192 -10.06 -22.58 2.60
C ASP A 192 -9.85 -21.07 2.42
N TYR A 193 -10.86 -20.41 1.86
CA TYR A 193 -10.99 -18.95 1.85
C TYR A 193 -12.23 -18.53 2.62
N TYR A 194 -12.17 -17.36 3.23
CA TYR A 194 -13.26 -16.78 4.01
C TYR A 194 -13.63 -15.39 3.53
N THR A 195 -14.93 -15.15 3.42
CA THR A 195 -15.48 -13.84 3.08
C THR A 195 -15.50 -12.95 4.33
N ILE A 196 -14.95 -11.74 4.19
CA ILE A 196 -15.07 -10.65 5.16
C ILE A 196 -16.04 -9.63 4.58
N SER A 197 -17.22 -9.53 5.18
CA SER A 197 -18.26 -8.61 4.73
C SER A 197 -18.30 -7.36 5.61
N PHE A 198 -18.31 -6.18 4.98
CA PHE A 198 -18.30 -4.89 5.67
C PHE A 198 -19.66 -4.23 5.62
N PHE A 199 -20.13 -3.72 6.75
CA PHE A 199 -21.46 -3.15 6.89
C PHE A 199 -21.42 -1.72 7.43
N ASN A 200 -22.22 -0.84 6.84
CA ASN A 200 -22.63 0.40 7.47
C ASN A 200 -24.04 0.21 8.01
N LYS A 201 -24.18 0.14 9.34
CA LYS A 201 -25.43 -0.26 10.00
C LYS A 201 -25.87 -1.64 9.47
N THR A 202 -26.98 -1.71 8.73
CA THR A 202 -27.50 -2.94 8.12
C THR A 202 -27.15 -3.07 6.63
N GLN A 203 -26.55 -2.05 6.02
CA GLN A 203 -26.23 -2.03 4.60
C GLN A 203 -24.87 -2.68 4.34
N LEU A 204 -24.85 -3.71 3.50
CA LEU A 204 -23.62 -4.32 3.00
C LEU A 204 -22.89 -3.37 2.04
N LEU A 205 -21.60 -3.16 2.31
CA LEU A 205 -20.69 -2.38 1.48
C LEU A 205 -19.95 -3.33 0.54
N LYS A 206 -20.63 -3.77 -0.52
CA LYS A 206 -20.18 -4.82 -1.44
C LYS A 206 -18.78 -4.59 -2.02
N GLU A 207 -18.46 -3.34 -2.36
CA GLU A 207 -17.16 -2.95 -2.92
C GLU A 207 -15.98 -3.11 -1.94
N MET A 208 -16.27 -3.27 -0.65
CA MET A 208 -15.26 -3.48 0.39
C MET A 208 -15.09 -4.95 0.77
N GLU A 209 -15.92 -5.86 0.26
CA GLU A 209 -15.83 -7.28 0.59
C GLU A 209 -14.48 -7.86 0.20
N GLN A 210 -13.93 -8.68 1.09
CA GLN A 210 -12.66 -9.35 0.88
C GLN A 210 -12.84 -10.85 0.92
N ILE A 211 -12.04 -11.56 0.13
CA ILE A 211 -11.93 -13.02 0.18
C ILE A 211 -10.51 -13.34 0.60
N VAL A 212 -10.36 -13.83 1.83
CA VAL A 212 -9.07 -13.95 2.51
C VAL A 212 -8.71 -15.43 2.67
N LEU A 213 -7.46 -15.78 2.40
CA LEU A 213 -6.95 -17.14 2.62
C LEU A 213 -6.91 -17.45 4.13
N LYS A 214 -7.38 -18.62 4.52
CA LYS A 214 -7.35 -19.06 5.93
C LYS A 214 -5.96 -18.94 6.55
N GLY A 215 -5.89 -18.40 7.75
CA GLY A 215 -4.64 -18.18 8.49
C GLY A 215 -3.89 -16.91 8.08
N THR A 216 -4.37 -16.16 7.08
CA THR A 216 -3.80 -14.85 6.68
C THR A 216 -4.61 -13.68 7.23
N MET A 217 -4.06 -12.48 7.18
CA MET A 217 -4.70 -11.26 7.68
C MET A 217 -5.60 -10.63 6.61
N ALA A 218 -6.73 -10.05 7.02
CA ALA A 218 -7.54 -9.20 6.14
C ALA A 218 -6.85 -7.84 5.93
N GLU A 219 -7.08 -7.23 4.78
CA GLU A 219 -6.62 -5.87 4.52
C GLU A 219 -7.54 -4.86 5.20
N ILE A 220 -6.99 -3.72 5.63
CA ILE A 220 -7.81 -2.62 6.16
C ILE A 220 -8.48 -1.92 4.96
N PRO A 221 -9.82 -1.93 4.86
CA PRO A 221 -10.49 -1.27 3.74
C PRO A 221 -10.43 0.26 3.90
N SER A 222 -10.70 0.98 2.82
CA SER A 222 -10.86 2.44 2.88
C SER A 222 -12.01 2.85 3.80
N ASP A 223 -11.88 3.99 4.47
CA ASP A 223 -12.93 4.52 5.34
C ASP A 223 -14.27 4.72 4.59
N PRO A 224 -15.38 4.16 5.09
CA PRO A 224 -16.70 4.41 4.53
C PRO A 224 -17.13 5.87 4.78
N LYS A 225 -18.13 6.33 4.05
CA LYS A 225 -18.69 7.69 4.21
C LYS A 225 -20.15 7.63 4.65
N GLU A 226 -20.50 8.43 5.66
CA GLU A 226 -21.87 8.60 6.14
C GLU A 226 -22.17 10.09 6.33
N PRO A 227 -23.25 10.65 5.74
CA PRO A 227 -23.62 12.04 5.96
C PRO A 227 -23.88 12.36 7.43
N GLY A 228 -23.19 13.37 7.98
CA GLY A 228 -23.39 13.81 9.37
C GLY A 228 -22.69 12.93 10.42
N ALA A 229 -21.79 12.04 10.00
CA ALA A 229 -20.95 11.28 10.90
C ALA A 229 -19.53 11.11 10.36
N VAL A 230 -18.58 10.93 11.27
CA VAL A 230 -17.19 10.59 10.94
C VAL A 230 -16.94 9.14 11.33
N PHE A 231 -16.36 8.38 10.41
CA PHE A 231 -15.97 7.00 10.66
C PHE A 231 -14.89 6.95 11.75
N THR A 232 -14.95 5.95 12.61
CA THR A 232 -13.99 5.80 13.71
C THR A 232 -13.20 4.50 13.62
N CYS A 233 -13.88 3.37 13.46
CA CYS A 233 -13.25 2.05 13.34
C CYS A 233 -14.23 1.01 12.82
N TRP A 234 -13.72 -0.16 12.49
CA TRP A 234 -14.51 -1.38 12.25
C TRP A 234 -14.64 -2.17 13.55
N LYS A 235 -15.79 -2.82 13.75
CA LYS A 235 -16.08 -3.66 14.92
C LYS A 235 -16.65 -5.01 14.51
N ALA A 236 -16.36 -6.07 15.26
CA ALA A 236 -16.92 -7.40 15.00
C ALA A 236 -18.43 -7.46 15.28
N LYS A 237 -18.92 -6.67 16.23
CA LYS A 237 -20.34 -6.44 16.48
C LYS A 237 -20.62 -4.96 16.67
N GLN A 238 -21.81 -4.51 16.30
CA GLN A 238 -22.23 -3.12 16.49
C GLN A 238 -22.19 -2.66 17.96
N THR A 239 -22.34 -3.60 18.91
CA THR A 239 -22.33 -3.32 20.35
C THR A 239 -20.93 -3.29 20.96
N ASP A 240 -19.90 -3.69 20.22
CA ASP A 240 -18.56 -3.80 20.78
C ASP A 240 -17.99 -2.43 21.13
N ARG A 241 -17.16 -2.40 22.17
CA ARG A 241 -16.46 -1.19 22.61
C ARG A 241 -15.11 -1.02 21.92
N GLU A 242 -14.50 -2.13 21.52
CA GLU A 242 -13.16 -2.16 20.95
C GLU A 242 -13.23 -2.31 19.43
N ALA A 243 -12.21 -1.76 18.76
CA ALA A 243 -12.03 -1.92 17.33
C ALA A 243 -11.58 -3.34 16.99
N TYR A 244 -11.98 -3.83 15.81
CA TYR A 244 -11.44 -5.06 15.24
C TYR A 244 -9.96 -4.88 14.90
N ASP A 245 -9.15 -5.87 15.27
CA ASP A 245 -7.72 -5.91 15.01
C ASP A 245 -7.42 -6.69 13.72
N PHE A 246 -7.06 -5.96 12.66
CA PHE A 246 -6.71 -6.52 11.36
C PHE A 246 -5.37 -7.28 11.35
N GLN A 247 -4.62 -7.31 12.46
CA GLN A 247 -3.45 -8.18 12.60
C GLN A 247 -3.81 -9.61 13.00
N GLN A 248 -5.09 -9.89 13.30
CA GLN A 248 -5.52 -11.26 13.60
C GLN A 248 -5.72 -12.09 12.33
N PRO A 249 -5.28 -13.36 12.31
CA PRO A 249 -5.51 -14.25 11.18
C PRO A 249 -6.99 -14.60 11.06
N VAL A 250 -7.49 -14.59 9.82
CA VAL A 250 -8.85 -14.98 9.48
C VAL A 250 -8.95 -16.50 9.45
N ASN A 251 -9.86 -17.05 10.25
CA ASN A 251 -10.10 -18.50 10.32
C ASN A 251 -11.56 -18.89 10.10
N GLU A 252 -12.44 -17.91 9.90
CA GLU A 252 -13.85 -18.10 9.59
C GLU A 252 -14.41 -16.87 8.86
N ALA A 253 -15.54 -17.03 8.18
CA ALA A 253 -16.27 -15.92 7.57
C ALA A 253 -16.80 -14.99 8.66
N MET A 254 -16.69 -13.67 8.45
CA MET A 254 -17.14 -12.70 9.46
C MET A 254 -17.75 -11.44 8.84
N SER A 255 -18.48 -10.71 9.68
CA SER A 255 -19.06 -9.42 9.34
C SER A 255 -18.45 -8.35 10.25
N LEU A 256 -17.97 -7.27 9.64
CA LEU A 256 -17.42 -6.11 10.34
C LEU A 256 -18.34 -4.90 10.12
N TYR A 257 -18.54 -4.13 11.19
CA TYR A 257 -19.51 -3.03 11.23
C TYR A 257 -18.79 -1.71 11.45
N ALA A 258 -19.13 -0.71 10.64
CA ALA A 258 -18.60 0.63 10.77
C ALA A 258 -19.13 1.31 12.04
N ASP A 259 -18.22 1.83 12.85
CA ASP A 259 -18.53 2.64 14.02
C ASP A 259 -18.38 4.12 13.70
N TRP A 260 -19.30 4.91 14.22
CA TRP A 260 -19.49 6.29 13.81
C TRP A 260 -19.53 7.24 14.99
N LYS A 261 -18.98 8.43 14.78
CA LYS A 261 -19.16 9.57 15.68
C LYS A 261 -20.00 10.63 14.99
N THR A 262 -21.15 10.97 15.57
CA THR A 262 -22.02 12.04 15.05
C THR A 262 -21.28 13.37 15.02
N VAL A 263 -21.40 14.07 13.89
CA VAL A 263 -20.92 15.44 13.71
C VAL A 263 -22.03 16.31 13.11
N PHE A 264 -21.95 17.60 13.36
CA PHE A 264 -22.90 18.61 12.88
C PHE A 264 -22.22 19.49 11.85
N LYS A 265 -22.96 19.86 10.80
CA LYS A 265 -22.44 20.77 9.78
C LYS A 265 -22.51 22.21 10.31
N VAL A 266 -21.40 22.92 10.23
CA VAL A 266 -21.33 24.35 10.53
C VAL A 266 -21.05 25.10 9.24
N LYS A 267 -22.01 25.93 8.83
CA LYS A 267 -21.84 26.85 7.70
C LYS A 267 -21.52 28.24 8.22
N ILE A 268 -20.46 28.86 7.70
CA ILE A 268 -20.13 30.25 8.03
C ILE A 268 -20.33 31.10 6.78
N ARG A 269 -21.17 32.13 6.87
CA ARG A 269 -21.41 33.09 5.80
C ARG A 269 -20.77 34.42 6.14
N SER A 270 -19.91 34.91 5.26
CA SER A 270 -19.29 36.22 5.44
C SER A 270 -20.11 37.28 4.74
N TYR A 271 -20.29 38.44 5.38
CA TYR A 271 -20.92 39.62 4.82
C TYR A 271 -19.93 40.78 4.84
N LYS A 272 -19.82 41.53 3.76
CA LYS A 272 -19.03 42.77 3.67
C LYS A 272 -19.97 43.92 3.35
N ASP A 273 -19.99 44.94 4.20
CA ASP A 273 -20.80 46.15 4.03
C ASP A 273 -22.29 45.84 3.78
N GLY A 274 -22.83 44.83 4.49
CA GLY A 274 -24.23 44.40 4.39
C GLY A 274 -24.55 43.43 3.25
N ALA A 275 -23.60 43.12 2.36
CA ALA A 275 -23.79 42.18 1.26
C ALA A 275 -23.04 40.85 1.49
N VAL A 276 -23.58 39.74 0.97
CA VAL A 276 -22.91 38.42 1.05
C VAL A 276 -21.57 38.48 0.31
N TRP A 277 -20.49 38.13 1.00
CA TRP A 277 -19.12 38.17 0.48
C TRP A 277 -18.65 36.76 0.09
N LYS A 278 -19.07 36.30 -1.10
CA LYS A 278 -18.91 34.90 -1.57
C LYS A 278 -17.44 34.48 -1.76
N ASP A 279 -16.60 35.38 -2.26
CA ASP A 279 -15.18 35.10 -2.57
C ASP A 279 -14.24 35.84 -1.61
N CYS A 280 -14.58 35.83 -0.33
CA CYS A 280 -13.82 36.55 0.70
C CYS A 280 -12.42 35.99 0.97
N GLY A 281 -12.11 34.79 0.49
CA GLY A 281 -10.86 34.07 0.79
C GLY A 281 -10.70 33.69 2.26
N LYS A 282 -11.71 33.96 3.11
CA LYS A 282 -11.67 33.70 4.54
C LYS A 282 -11.77 32.21 4.80
N GLN A 283 -10.83 31.70 5.59
CA GLN A 283 -10.87 30.33 6.10
C GLN A 283 -11.19 30.37 7.59
N TYR A 284 -12.10 29.51 8.02
CA TYR A 284 -12.56 29.46 9.40
C TYR A 284 -12.25 28.10 10.03
N ILE A 285 -11.98 28.13 11.33
CA ILE A 285 -11.81 26.94 12.16
C ILE A 285 -12.46 27.21 13.51
N LEU A 286 -13.02 26.19 14.13
CA LEU A 286 -13.62 26.32 15.45
C LEU A 286 -12.57 26.05 16.53
N LYS A 287 -12.76 26.63 17.70
CA LYS A 287 -11.96 26.34 18.90
C LYS A 287 -12.91 25.95 20.02
N ASP A 288 -12.74 24.76 20.56
CA ASP A 288 -13.57 24.28 21.67
C ASP A 288 -13.16 24.92 23.01
N ASN A 289 -13.94 24.65 24.06
CA ASN A 289 -13.68 25.19 25.41
C ASN A 289 -12.39 24.65 26.05
N ALA A 290 -11.89 23.49 25.59
CA ALA A 290 -10.58 22.96 26.02
C ALA A 290 -9.41 23.62 25.27
N GLY A 291 -9.72 24.44 24.27
CA GLY A 291 -8.76 25.17 23.46
C GLY A 291 -8.26 24.43 22.23
N ALA A 292 -8.81 23.26 21.90
CA ALA A 292 -8.47 22.51 20.71
C ALA A 292 -9.18 23.07 19.47
N TYR A 293 -8.47 23.07 18.34
CA TYR A 293 -9.04 23.50 17.07
C TYR A 293 -9.78 22.35 16.38
N VAL A 294 -10.99 22.63 15.89
CA VAL A 294 -11.91 21.67 15.27
C VAL A 294 -12.32 22.18 13.90
N ASP A 295 -12.19 21.33 12.89
CA ASP A 295 -12.65 21.64 11.53
C ASP A 295 -14.18 21.83 11.51
N ILE A 296 -14.66 22.74 10.67
CA ILE A 296 -16.10 23.05 10.52
C ILE A 296 -16.94 21.86 10.04
N ASP A 297 -16.29 20.83 9.47
CA ASP A 297 -16.94 19.59 9.02
C ASP A 297 -16.87 18.45 10.06
N ALA A 298 -16.19 18.63 11.19
CA ALA A 298 -15.97 17.60 12.22
C ALA A 298 -16.56 17.95 13.59
N VAL A 299 -17.55 18.84 13.61
CA VAL A 299 -18.01 19.52 14.82
C VAL A 299 -18.96 18.65 15.64
N LYS A 300 -18.77 18.59 16.96
CA LYS A 300 -19.60 17.81 17.89
C LYS A 300 -20.52 18.72 18.70
N ASN A 301 -21.38 18.14 19.53
CA ASN A 301 -22.12 18.94 20.51
C ASN A 301 -21.16 19.72 21.40
N GLY A 302 -21.44 21.01 21.59
CA GLY A 302 -20.63 21.87 22.43
C GLY A 302 -20.68 23.34 22.00
N ASP A 303 -20.00 24.15 22.80
CA ASP A 303 -19.79 25.56 22.53
C ASP A 303 -18.40 25.77 21.94
N TYR A 304 -18.36 26.57 20.88
CA TYR A 304 -17.14 26.84 20.13
C TYR A 304 -16.96 28.33 19.91
N THR A 305 -15.71 28.73 19.85
CA THR A 305 -15.30 30.04 19.38
C THR A 305 -14.87 29.94 17.92
N ILE A 306 -15.37 30.82 17.06
CA ILE A 306 -14.98 30.86 15.66
C ILE A 306 -13.66 31.60 15.54
N CYS A 307 -12.69 30.98 14.88
CA CYS A 307 -11.40 31.56 14.56
C CYS A 307 -11.23 31.70 13.06
N GLU A 308 -10.51 32.72 12.63
CA GLU A 308 -10.11 32.94 11.25
C GLU A 308 -8.66 32.48 11.07
N LYS A 309 -8.40 31.71 10.02
CA LYS A 309 -7.07 31.26 9.64
C LYS A 309 -6.50 32.20 8.59
N THR A 310 -5.33 32.74 8.88
CA THR A 310 -4.55 33.62 7.99
C THR A 310 -3.16 33.03 7.78
N GLU A 311 -2.38 33.59 6.86
CA GLU A 311 -0.96 33.22 6.70
C GLU A 311 -0.14 33.46 7.97
N GLN A 312 -0.56 34.43 8.80
CA GLN A 312 0.12 34.81 10.05
C GLN A 312 -0.31 33.95 11.24
N GLY A 313 -1.27 33.04 11.06
CA GLY A 313 -1.77 32.14 12.10
C GLY A 313 -3.29 32.18 12.27
N ILE A 314 -3.74 31.62 13.40
CA ILE A 314 -5.17 31.51 13.72
C ILE A 314 -5.55 32.59 14.73
N HIS A 315 -6.50 33.44 14.35
CA HIS A 315 -6.96 34.56 15.16
C HIS A 315 -8.39 34.34 15.64
N ASN A 316 -8.64 34.58 16.92
CA ASN A 316 -9.99 34.49 17.48
C ASN A 316 -10.85 35.63 16.93
N THR A 317 -11.95 35.29 16.25
CA THR A 317 -12.88 36.31 15.76
C THR A 317 -13.63 36.96 16.92
N GLY A 318 -13.90 36.25 18.01
CA GLY A 318 -14.76 36.68 19.11
C GLY A 318 -16.23 36.32 18.89
N ALA A 319 -16.59 35.73 17.76
CA ALA A 319 -17.90 35.11 17.56
C ALA A 319 -17.91 33.71 18.19
N THR A 320 -19.02 33.34 18.82
CA THR A 320 -19.23 32.02 19.42
C THR A 320 -20.44 31.32 18.82
N ILE A 321 -20.44 30.00 18.85
CA ILE A 321 -21.53 29.15 18.35
C ILE A 321 -21.77 27.99 19.30
N SER A 322 -23.04 27.77 19.64
CA SER A 322 -23.52 26.64 20.43
C SER A 322 -24.20 25.63 19.52
N ILE A 323 -23.68 24.41 19.50
CA ILE A 323 -24.15 23.35 18.61
C ILE A 323 -24.66 22.21 19.47
N TYR A 324 -25.97 21.99 19.42
CA TYR A 324 -26.64 20.93 20.16
C TYR A 324 -27.71 20.30 19.28
N GLY A 325 -27.43 19.08 18.80
CA GLY A 325 -28.40 18.22 18.12
C GLY A 325 -28.83 18.63 16.71
N THR A 326 -28.35 19.75 16.16
CA THR A 326 -28.73 20.25 14.82
C THR A 326 -27.58 21.00 14.16
N ASP A 327 -27.53 20.95 12.83
CA ASP A 327 -26.65 21.78 11.99
C ASP A 327 -26.87 23.28 12.28
N LYS A 328 -25.82 24.08 12.14
CA LYS A 328 -25.88 25.53 12.41
C LYS A 328 -25.27 26.34 11.27
N THR A 329 -25.82 27.54 11.09
CA THR A 329 -25.25 28.57 10.22
C THR A 329 -24.94 29.80 11.04
N VAL A 330 -23.75 30.39 10.84
CA VAL A 330 -23.32 31.63 11.51
C VAL A 330 -22.95 32.65 10.46
N ASP A 331 -23.41 33.88 10.69
CA ASP A 331 -23.09 35.02 9.83
C ASP A 331 -22.01 35.85 10.51
N ILE A 332 -20.97 36.19 9.75
CA ILE A 332 -19.88 37.06 10.20
C ILE A 332 -19.90 38.31 9.33
N GLU A 333 -20.12 39.45 9.98
CA GLU A 333 -20.16 40.76 9.33
C GLU A 333 -18.79 41.44 9.37
N TYR A 334 -18.42 42.04 8.25
CA TYR A 334 -17.25 42.89 8.04
C TYR A 334 -17.69 44.24 7.46
N TYR A 335 -17.00 45.30 7.86
CA TYR A 335 -17.20 46.66 7.41
C TYR A 335 -15.91 47.22 6.85
N THR A 336 -16.02 47.92 5.72
CA THR A 336 -14.91 48.65 5.13
C THR A 336 -14.70 49.96 5.88
N VAL A 337 -13.47 50.20 6.31
CA VAL A 337 -12.98 51.47 6.82
C VAL A 337 -12.10 52.09 5.75
N THR A 338 -12.66 53.07 5.04
CA THR A 338 -11.95 53.78 3.97
C THR A 338 -11.32 55.03 4.54
N VAL A 339 -10.04 55.24 4.28
CA VAL A 339 -9.27 56.39 4.74
C VAL A 339 -8.92 57.24 3.54
N ARG A 340 -9.34 58.52 3.54
CA ARG A 340 -9.15 59.42 2.39
C ARG A 340 -8.76 60.84 2.78
N ASP A 341 -8.23 61.55 1.79
CA ASP A 341 -7.96 62.99 1.93
C ASP A 341 -9.28 63.77 1.95
N THR A 342 -9.30 64.88 2.69
CA THR A 342 -10.38 65.87 2.68
C THR A 342 -10.38 66.71 1.41
N ALA A 343 -9.22 66.91 0.79
CA ALA A 343 -9.05 67.82 -0.35
C ALA A 343 -9.09 67.13 -1.73
N SER A 344 -9.10 65.81 -1.79
CA SER A 344 -9.11 65.04 -3.05
C SER A 344 -9.94 63.77 -2.91
N SER A 345 -10.29 63.14 -4.04
CA SER A 345 -10.94 61.82 -4.04
C SER A 345 -10.00 60.67 -3.68
N HIS A 346 -8.72 60.95 -3.44
CA HIS A 346 -7.68 59.96 -3.19
C HIS A 346 -7.95 59.16 -1.91
N ILE A 347 -7.87 57.84 -2.05
CA ILE A 347 -7.99 56.86 -0.96
C ILE A 347 -6.58 56.42 -0.60
N TRP A 348 -6.20 56.64 0.66
CA TRP A 348 -4.88 56.30 1.20
C TRP A 348 -4.81 54.85 1.66
N ASN A 349 -5.87 54.38 2.30
CA ASN A 349 -5.94 53.03 2.84
C ASN A 349 -7.40 52.57 2.87
N GLU A 350 -7.61 51.27 2.67
CA GLU A 350 -8.87 50.61 2.98
C GLU A 350 -8.58 49.40 3.85
N GLU A 351 -9.26 49.34 4.99
CA GLU A 351 -9.18 48.22 5.90
C GLU A 351 -10.54 47.53 5.97
N ILE A 352 -10.55 46.19 5.90
CA ILE A 352 -11.76 45.41 6.10
C ILE A 352 -11.74 44.92 7.55
N VAL A 353 -12.61 45.51 8.38
CA VAL A 353 -12.66 45.26 9.82
C VAL A 353 -13.90 44.45 10.15
N ARG A 354 -13.74 43.38 10.94
CA ARG A 354 -14.90 42.61 11.41
C ARG A 354 -15.74 43.45 12.37
N LYS A 355 -17.07 43.34 12.29
CA LYS A 355 -17.99 43.98 13.25
C LYS A 355 -17.59 43.73 14.69
N GLY A 356 -17.58 44.78 15.50
CA GLY A 356 -17.20 44.71 16.91
C GLY A 356 -15.68 44.67 17.16
N LYS A 357 -14.83 44.71 16.12
CA LYS A 357 -13.37 44.93 16.26
C LYS A 357 -13.01 46.38 15.96
N CYS A 358 -11.88 46.82 16.48
CA CYS A 358 -11.36 48.16 16.25
C CYS A 358 -10.59 48.22 14.92
N ALA A 359 -10.69 49.35 14.22
CA ALA A 359 -9.86 49.61 13.04
C ALA A 359 -8.41 49.84 13.45
N SER A 360 -7.47 49.43 12.59
CA SER A 360 -6.06 49.73 12.76
C SER A 360 -5.82 51.22 12.52
N LYS A 361 -5.02 51.86 13.38
CA LYS A 361 -4.64 53.26 13.18
C LYS A 361 -3.80 53.38 11.90
N PRO A 362 -4.21 54.14 10.88
CA PRO A 362 -3.45 54.30 9.64
C PRO A 362 -2.12 55.01 9.88
N ALA A 363 -1.18 54.82 8.95
CA ALA A 363 0.02 55.63 8.89
C ALA A 363 -0.36 57.12 8.77
N VAL A 364 0.48 57.98 9.36
CA VAL A 364 0.28 59.44 9.27
C VAL A 364 0.50 59.86 7.82
N PRO A 365 -0.50 60.46 7.14
CA PRO A 365 -0.35 60.87 5.76
C PRO A 365 0.48 62.15 5.67
N GLU A 366 1.17 62.33 4.54
CA GLU A 366 1.97 63.52 4.27
C GLU A 366 1.32 64.38 3.18
N ARG A 367 1.39 65.71 3.33
CA ARG A 367 0.87 66.67 2.34
C ARG A 367 1.68 67.97 2.35
N ASP A 368 2.18 68.36 1.18
CA ASP A 368 3.01 69.56 1.03
C ASP A 368 2.31 70.83 1.54
N GLY A 369 2.98 71.56 2.42
CA GLY A 369 2.47 72.80 3.01
C GLY A 369 1.42 72.62 4.12
N PHE A 370 1.16 71.38 4.56
CA PHE A 370 0.23 71.07 5.65
C PHE A 370 0.79 70.05 6.65
N VAL A 371 0.38 70.18 7.92
CA VAL A 371 0.65 69.20 8.98
C VAL A 371 -0.63 68.42 9.26
N PHE A 372 -0.53 67.09 9.31
CA PHE A 372 -1.64 66.23 9.72
C PHE A 372 -2.01 66.48 11.19
N ALA A 373 -3.30 66.67 11.46
CA ALA A 373 -3.80 66.88 12.81
C ALA A 373 -4.38 65.58 13.39
N TYR A 374 -5.43 65.03 12.78
CA TYR A 374 -6.12 63.83 13.24
C TYR A 374 -7.02 63.25 12.15
N TRP A 375 -7.51 62.03 12.37
CA TRP A 375 -8.55 61.40 11.56
C TRP A 375 -9.93 61.75 12.11
N ALA A 376 -10.89 62.09 11.25
CA ALA A 376 -12.28 62.38 11.62
C ALA A 376 -13.27 61.56 10.78
N GLU A 377 -14.47 61.31 11.29
CA GLU A 377 -15.54 60.62 10.53
C GLU A 377 -16.26 61.56 9.54
N ASP A 378 -16.03 62.87 9.66
CA ASP A 378 -16.58 63.89 8.80
C ASP A 378 -15.47 64.76 8.19
N ALA A 379 -15.67 65.22 6.96
CA ALA A 379 -14.68 66.03 6.25
C ALA A 379 -14.45 67.42 6.88
N GLN A 380 -15.37 67.88 7.73
CA GLN A 380 -15.27 69.15 8.45
C GLN A 380 -14.43 69.03 9.74
N GLY A 381 -14.06 67.80 10.14
CA GLY A 381 -13.22 67.54 11.30
C GLY A 381 -13.89 67.82 12.64
N LYS A 382 -15.22 67.70 12.75
CA LYS A 382 -15.99 68.07 13.95
C LYS A 382 -15.54 67.30 15.19
N GLN A 383 -15.12 66.05 15.03
CA GLN A 383 -14.59 65.22 16.11
C GLN A 383 -13.49 64.28 15.61
N SER A 384 -12.50 64.02 16.46
CA SER A 384 -11.48 63.01 16.18
C SER A 384 -12.04 61.60 16.32
N TYR A 385 -11.66 60.70 15.42
CA TYR A 385 -11.98 59.28 15.48
C TYR A 385 -11.16 58.57 16.57
N ASP A 386 -11.82 57.68 17.31
CA ASP A 386 -11.24 56.89 18.39
C ASP A 386 -11.04 55.44 17.92
N PHE A 387 -9.79 55.10 17.59
CA PHE A 387 -9.39 53.76 17.14
C PHE A 387 -9.49 52.69 18.24
N THR A 388 -9.93 53.02 19.45
CA THR A 388 -10.24 52.01 20.49
C THR A 388 -11.70 51.56 20.45
N LYS A 389 -12.55 52.24 19.68
CA LYS A 389 -13.97 51.88 19.54
C LYS A 389 -14.18 50.83 18.45
N PRO A 390 -15.14 49.91 18.63
CA PRO A 390 -15.49 48.92 17.63
C PRO A 390 -16.13 49.56 16.39
N VAL A 391 -15.84 48.99 15.23
CA VAL A 391 -16.49 49.30 13.96
C VAL A 391 -17.83 48.57 13.89
N GLU A 392 -18.92 49.32 13.77
CA GLU A 392 -20.30 48.79 13.72
C GLU A 392 -20.99 48.99 12.35
N LYS A 393 -20.36 49.74 11.45
CA LYS A 393 -20.86 50.04 10.10
C LYS A 393 -19.72 50.44 9.18
N GLN A 394 -20.00 50.47 7.88
CA GLN A 394 -19.09 51.06 6.89
C GLN A 394 -18.74 52.48 7.32
N THR A 395 -17.44 52.78 7.38
CA THR A 395 -16.93 54.04 7.95
C THR A 395 -15.93 54.67 6.98
N THR A 396 -16.05 55.98 6.76
CA THR A 396 -15.05 56.75 6.02
C THR A 396 -14.36 57.71 6.97
N LEU A 397 -13.03 57.66 7.00
CA LEU A 397 -12.19 58.54 7.80
C LEU A 397 -11.47 59.55 6.91
N TYR A 398 -11.44 60.79 7.37
CA TYR A 398 -10.94 61.95 6.67
C TYR A 398 -9.70 62.51 7.38
N ALA A 399 -8.62 62.75 6.63
CA ALA A 399 -7.43 63.41 7.15
C ALA A 399 -7.71 64.90 7.38
N ILE A 400 -7.61 65.35 8.63
CA ILE A 400 -7.75 66.77 8.99
C ILE A 400 -6.36 67.41 9.04
N TRP A 401 -6.23 68.58 8.41
CA TRP A 401 -4.95 69.23 8.14
C TRP A 401 -4.88 70.64 8.72
N LYS A 402 -3.68 71.07 9.09
CA LYS A 402 -3.36 72.45 9.48
C LYS A 402 -2.34 73.04 8.51
N LYS A 403 -2.59 74.23 7.94
CA LYS A 403 -1.67 74.90 7.00
C LYS A 403 -0.39 75.34 7.71
N CYS A 404 0.77 75.08 7.10
CA CYS A 404 2.05 75.62 7.56
C CYS A 404 2.09 77.14 7.23
N SER A 405 2.25 77.99 8.23
CA SER A 405 2.48 79.43 8.02
C SER A 405 3.90 79.63 7.47
N ALA A 406 4.03 80.18 6.26
CA ALA A 406 5.34 80.56 5.72
C ALA A 406 5.88 81.78 6.49
N SER A 407 7.02 81.66 7.16
CA SER A 407 7.80 82.83 7.62
C SER A 407 8.60 83.37 6.44
N SER A 408 8.27 84.58 6.00
CA SER A 408 9.03 85.35 5.02
C SER A 408 10.30 85.91 5.66
N GLU A 409 11.48 85.55 5.16
CA GLU A 409 12.64 86.45 5.22
C GLU A 409 13.46 86.36 3.92
N GLN A 410 13.57 87.51 3.25
CA GLN A 410 14.61 87.87 2.28
C GLN A 410 14.92 89.37 2.50
N PRO A 411 16.11 89.86 2.12
CA PRO A 411 17.10 90.41 3.05
C PRO A 411 17.43 91.89 2.82
N SER A 412 18.16 92.55 3.74
CA SER A 412 19.10 93.65 3.38
C SER A 412 20.03 94.10 4.52
N PHE A 413 21.33 93.91 4.25
CA PHE A 413 22.51 94.79 4.38
C PHE A 413 22.72 95.86 5.50
N ALA A 414 23.93 95.75 6.07
CA ALA A 414 24.87 96.76 6.61
C ALA A 414 24.50 97.51 7.92
N GLY A 415 25.39 97.67 8.90
CA GLY A 415 26.82 97.34 9.01
C GLY A 415 27.39 97.70 10.38
N ASN A 416 28.72 97.54 10.49
CA ASN A 416 29.66 97.93 11.56
C ASN A 416 30.02 96.91 12.65
N HIS A 417 31.19 96.31 12.44
CA HIS A 417 32.21 95.92 13.43
C HIS A 417 32.80 97.17 14.17
N PRO A 418 33.61 97.07 15.26
CA PRO A 418 34.46 95.93 15.64
C PRO A 418 34.59 95.58 17.15
N ALA A 419 35.24 94.43 17.37
CA ALA A 419 36.15 94.06 18.47
C ALA A 419 35.65 94.02 19.93
N ASN A 420 35.63 92.83 20.55
CA ASN A 420 36.81 92.27 21.24
C ASN A 420 36.53 90.88 21.86
N ASN A 421 37.59 90.08 21.87
CA ASN A 421 37.82 88.74 22.43
C ASN A 421 37.82 88.75 23.99
N PRO A 422 38.13 87.67 24.74
CA PRO A 422 37.90 86.21 24.62
C PRO A 422 37.37 85.56 25.95
N THR A 423 37.29 84.21 25.97
CA THR A 423 37.37 83.28 27.13
C THR A 423 36.08 83.09 27.96
N HIS A 424 35.69 81.88 28.39
CA HIS A 424 36.48 80.77 28.92
C HIS A 424 35.72 79.42 28.84
N LYS A 425 36.46 78.36 28.44
CA LYS A 425 36.46 76.92 28.83
C LYS A 425 35.34 76.37 29.72
N ASP A 426 35.01 75.08 29.74
CA ASP A 426 35.34 73.79 29.09
C ASP A 426 34.23 72.86 29.67
N SER A 427 33.74 71.80 29.05
CA SER A 427 34.42 70.50 29.14
C SER A 427 33.70 69.37 28.40
N HIS A 428 34.52 68.54 27.73
CA HIS A 428 34.36 67.11 27.38
C HIS A 428 33.22 66.71 26.41
N GLN A 429 33.50 66.47 25.11
CA GLN A 429 34.19 65.34 24.43
C GLN A 429 33.12 64.54 23.64
N LYS A 430 32.98 64.76 22.32
CA LYS A 430 33.69 64.10 21.19
C LYS A 430 33.30 62.60 21.13
N THR A 431 32.62 62.10 20.08
CA THR A 431 33.15 61.98 18.71
C THR A 431 32.07 61.91 17.62
N THR A 432 32.33 62.63 16.53
CA THR A 432 31.71 62.56 15.20
C THR A 432 32.17 61.32 14.40
N PRO A 433 31.37 60.85 13.42
CA PRO A 433 31.74 59.86 12.40
C PRO A 433 32.32 60.54 11.15
N LEU A 434 32.89 59.79 10.17
CA LEU A 434 32.89 60.09 8.73
C LEU A 434 33.59 58.99 7.87
N ARG A 435 32.80 58.34 7.01
CA ARG A 435 32.94 57.94 5.57
C ARG A 435 34.29 58.20 4.82
N PRO A 436 34.45 57.78 3.52
CA PRO A 436 34.27 56.49 2.79
C PRO A 436 35.50 56.16 1.85
N LYS A 437 35.45 55.08 1.05
CA LYS A 437 35.59 55.07 -0.45
C LYS A 437 35.99 53.71 -1.06
N THR A 438 35.29 53.35 -2.17
CA THR A 438 35.70 52.74 -3.48
C THR A 438 36.55 51.45 -3.50
N SER A 439 36.51 50.52 -4.45
CA SER A 439 36.16 50.49 -5.89
C SER A 439 36.06 49.03 -6.40
N ASP A 440 35.27 48.83 -7.45
CA ASP A 440 35.41 47.95 -8.63
C ASP A 440 36.36 46.72 -8.63
N ALA A 441 35.85 45.57 -9.14
CA ALA A 441 36.21 45.01 -10.46
C ALA A 441 36.01 43.47 -10.58
N THR A 442 35.18 43.07 -11.56
CA THR A 442 35.31 41.97 -12.55
C THR A 442 35.82 40.55 -12.20
N SER A 443 35.10 39.58 -12.80
CA SER A 443 35.62 38.43 -13.60
C SER A 443 35.40 37.00 -13.07
N THR A 444 34.77 36.24 -13.97
CA THR A 444 34.66 34.78 -14.17
C THR A 444 35.82 33.89 -13.70
N GLY A 445 35.50 32.65 -13.32
CA GLY A 445 36.45 31.53 -13.34
C GLY A 445 36.02 30.28 -12.57
N SER A 446 35.56 29.27 -13.29
CA SER A 446 35.35 27.89 -12.82
C SER A 446 36.64 27.25 -12.29
N PHE A 447 36.54 26.44 -11.23
CA PHE A 447 37.47 25.33 -11.00
C PHE A 447 36.76 24.11 -10.42
N LEU A 448 36.98 22.99 -11.14
CA LEU A 448 36.75 21.61 -10.75
C LEU A 448 37.41 21.30 -9.40
N PHE A 449 36.74 20.54 -8.55
CA PHE A 449 37.41 19.46 -7.83
C PHE A 449 36.66 18.16 -8.02
N LEU A 450 37.43 17.20 -8.54
CA LEU A 450 37.09 15.85 -8.95
C LEU A 450 37.31 14.94 -7.73
N CYS A 451 36.28 14.23 -7.28
CA CYS A 451 36.44 12.98 -6.52
C CYS A 451 35.52 11.92 -7.13
N ILE A 452 36.11 11.22 -8.09
CA ILE A 452 35.79 9.87 -8.60
C ILE A 452 36.16 8.88 -7.46
N CYS A 453 35.56 7.73 -7.15
CA CYS A 453 34.77 6.66 -7.78
C CYS A 453 34.03 5.96 -6.61
N SER A 454 33.03 5.07 -6.70
CA SER A 454 32.55 4.11 -7.70
C SER A 454 31.25 3.54 -7.10
N ALA A 455 30.07 3.62 -7.74
CA ALA A 455 29.56 2.91 -8.92
C ALA A 455 28.67 1.71 -8.55
N GLY A 456 27.44 1.75 -9.06
CA GLY A 456 26.39 0.74 -9.00
C GLY A 456 25.15 1.22 -9.76
N MET A 457 25.30 1.44 -11.07
CA MET A 457 24.29 1.95 -12.01
C MET A 457 23.41 0.81 -12.54
N ILE A 458 22.10 1.02 -12.68
CA ILE A 458 21.26 0.31 -13.68
C ILE A 458 20.48 1.36 -14.49
N LEU A 459 20.59 1.23 -15.81
CA LEU A 459 20.09 2.09 -16.88
C LEU A 459 18.57 1.99 -17.09
N TYR A 460 17.91 3.11 -17.36
CA TYR A 460 16.59 3.15 -18.03
C TYR A 460 16.70 3.79 -19.42
N ARG A 461 16.24 3.06 -20.44
CA ARG A 461 16.16 3.50 -21.84
C ARG A 461 14.73 3.97 -22.14
N LYS A 462 14.54 5.27 -22.34
CA LYS A 462 13.29 5.87 -22.82
C LYS A 462 13.40 6.06 -24.34
N ARG A 463 12.57 5.37 -25.13
CA ARG A 463 12.40 5.64 -26.57
C ARG A 463 11.03 6.27 -26.78
N GLY A 464 11.03 7.51 -27.23
CA GLY A 464 9.88 8.15 -27.85
C GLY A 464 10.13 8.26 -29.35
N LYS A 465 9.19 7.77 -30.14
CA LYS A 465 8.49 8.45 -31.23
C LYS A 465 7.23 7.67 -31.53
#